data_AF-F0TE27-F1
#
_entry.id   AF-F0TE27-F1
#
_cell.length_a   1.000
_cell.length_b   1.000
_cell.length_c   1.000
_cell.angle_alpha   90.00
_cell.angle_beta   90.00
_cell.angle_gamma   90.00
#
_symmetry.space_group_name_H-M   'P 1'
#
loop_
_entity.id
_entity.type
_entity.pdbx_description
1 polymer ?
#
loop_
_entity_poly.entity_id
_entity_poly.type
_entity_poly.pdbx_seq_one_letter_code
_entity_poly.pdbx_strand_id
1 'polypeptide(L)'
;MSLKFANKGKLALYILLAAISACGNVVIAYVTKIMLNSAQYHHGSLNQLISIALIGAGILIAIMFTNFAYRYIRYDIVRDINVEIKDKTISYLIEQQSDSQKDGLNLMTNDLKQIESLKISNELMIISEAMAFLISIAVGLFNSWILTLIFVAATAIPGFIQKFFIKNIQEKSSKWEKQNILI
;
A
#
# COMPACT_ATOMS: atom_id res chain seq x y z
N MET A 1 3.35 -16.59 3.62
CA MET A 1 3.16 -15.16 3.96
C MET A 1 4.12 -14.83 5.10
N SER A 2 5.04 -13.89 4.88
CA SER A 2 6.05 -13.48 5.87
C SER A 2 5.42 -12.91 7.15
N LEU A 3 4.20 -12.38 7.03
CA LEU A 3 3.40 -11.87 8.14
C LEU A 3 3.10 -12.90 9.25
N LYS A 4 3.33 -14.21 9.03
CA LYS A 4 3.18 -15.23 10.08
C LYS A 4 4.17 -15.05 11.25
N PHE A 5 5.29 -14.38 11.01
CA PHE A 5 6.33 -14.11 12.01
C PHE A 5 6.08 -12.79 12.77
N ALA A 6 5.07 -12.01 12.39
CA ALA A 6 4.76 -10.78 13.11
C ALA A 6 3.82 -11.02 14.30
N ASN A 7 3.97 -10.18 15.32
CA ASN A 7 3.07 -10.14 16.46
C ASN A 7 1.64 -9.83 16.00
N LYS A 8 0.69 -10.74 16.28
CA LYS A 8 -0.72 -10.64 15.91
C LYS A 8 -1.40 -9.37 16.43
N GLY A 9 -0.99 -8.88 17.61
CA GLY A 9 -1.50 -7.64 18.19
C GLY A 9 -1.05 -6.40 17.40
N LYS A 10 0.23 -6.34 17.01
CA LYS A 10 0.76 -5.25 16.17
C LYS A 10 0.12 -5.25 14.79
N LEU A 11 -0.10 -6.43 14.20
CA LEU A 11 -0.81 -6.57 12.93
C LEU A 11 -2.26 -6.08 13.00
N ALA A 12 -3.01 -6.44 14.05
CA ALA A 12 -4.37 -5.95 14.25
C ALA A 12 -4.40 -4.42 14.39
N LEU A 13 -3.47 -3.86 15.17
CA LEU A 13 -3.32 -2.42 15.34
C LEU A 13 -2.95 -1.72 14.03
N TYR A 14 -2.07 -2.32 13.22
CA TYR A 14 -1.73 -1.84 11.88
C TYR A 14 -2.97 -1.78 10.97
N ILE A 15 -3.79 -2.83 10.94
CA ILE A 15 -5.01 -2.87 10.13
C ILE A 15 -5.99 -1.79 10.56
N LEU A 16 -6.18 -1.59 11.87
CA LEU A 16 -7.04 -0.54 12.41
C LEU A 16 -6.53 0.84 11.98
N LEU A 17 -5.24 1.11 12.15
CA LEU A 17 -4.62 2.37 11.76
C LEU A 17 -4.64 2.60 10.24
N ALA A 18 -4.50 1.53 9.44
CA ALA A 18 -4.64 1.59 7.99
C ALA A 18 -6.05 2.03 7.57
N ALA A 19 -7.08 1.52 8.25
CA ALA A 19 -8.46 1.93 8.01
C ALA A 19 -8.68 3.42 8.36
N ILE A 20 -8.17 3.89 9.49
CA ILE A 20 -8.26 5.32 9.85
C ILE A 20 -7.48 6.19 8.85
N SER A 21 -6.28 5.74 8.45
CA SER A 21 -5.47 6.42 7.45
C SER A 21 -6.19 6.54 6.11
N ALA A 22 -6.87 5.49 5.67
CA ALA A 22 -7.67 5.47 4.44
C ALA A 22 -8.83 6.48 4.47
N CYS A 23 -9.47 6.66 5.63
CA CYS A 23 -10.49 7.69 5.82
C CYS A 23 -9.95 9.10 5.54
N GLY A 24 -8.65 9.34 5.69
CA GLY A 24 -8.00 10.61 5.33
C GLY A 24 -8.25 11.02 3.88
N ASN A 25 -8.05 10.11 2.93
CA ASN A 25 -8.29 10.39 1.51
C ASN A 25 -9.76 10.72 1.24
N VAL A 26 -10.67 10.04 1.94
CA VAL A 26 -12.11 10.29 1.85
C VAL A 26 -12.48 11.67 2.41
N VAL A 27 -11.92 12.05 3.56
CA VAL A 27 -12.15 13.37 4.16
C VAL A 27 -11.71 14.48 3.22
N ILE A 28 -10.53 14.36 2.59
CA ILE A 28 -10.04 15.34 1.61
C ILE A 28 -11.06 15.50 0.46
N ALA A 29 -11.52 14.39 -0.11
CA ALA A 29 -12.51 14.40 -1.19
C ALA A 29 -13.83 15.05 -0.74
N TYR A 30 -14.30 14.76 0.47
CA TYR A 30 -15.55 15.28 1.00
C TYR A 30 -15.49 16.79 1.31
N VAL A 31 -14.40 17.25 1.95
CA VAL A 31 -14.16 18.68 2.20
C VAL A 31 -14.12 19.43 0.87
N THR A 32 -13.40 18.90 -0.11
CA THR A 32 -13.33 19.48 -1.47
C THR A 32 -14.72 19.57 -2.10
N LYS A 33 -15.54 18.51 -2.00
CA LYS A 33 -16.92 18.49 -2.50
C LYS A 33 -17.77 19.59 -1.86
N ILE A 34 -17.74 19.73 -0.53
CA ILE A 34 -18.50 20.76 0.18
C ILE A 34 -18.07 22.16 -0.27
N MET A 35 -16.76 22.39 -0.38
CA MET A 35 -16.22 23.68 -0.83
C MET A 35 -16.66 24.02 -2.25
N LEU A 36 -16.57 23.06 -3.18
CA LEU A 36 -17.01 23.24 -4.56
C LEU A 36 -18.50 23.55 -4.65
N ASN A 37 -19.34 22.81 -3.93
CA ASN A 37 -20.78 23.05 -3.90
C ASN A 37 -21.09 24.44 -3.30
N SER A 38 -20.41 24.83 -2.23
CA SER A 38 -20.64 26.13 -1.59
C SER A 38 -20.23 27.31 -2.48
N ALA A 39 -19.13 27.16 -3.23
CA ALA A 39 -18.62 28.18 -4.13
C ALA A 39 -19.42 28.29 -5.43
N GLN A 40 -19.77 27.17 -6.08
CA GLN A 40 -20.44 27.17 -7.39
C GLN A 40 -21.89 27.66 -7.30
N TYR A 41 -22.63 27.26 -6.27
CA TYR A 41 -24.04 27.59 -6.17
C TYR A 41 -24.32 28.91 -5.43
N HIS A 42 -23.31 29.73 -5.13
CA HIS A 42 -23.45 31.03 -4.42
C HIS A 42 -24.24 30.99 -3.09
N HIS A 43 -24.42 29.80 -2.49
CA HIS A 43 -25.21 29.62 -1.27
C HIS A 43 -24.41 29.79 0.03
N GLY A 44 -23.08 29.93 -0.04
CA GLY A 44 -22.22 30.02 1.15
C GLY A 44 -21.62 31.41 1.33
N SER A 45 -21.76 31.98 2.54
CA SER A 45 -20.98 33.16 2.92
C SER A 45 -19.49 32.83 2.99
N LEU A 46 -18.61 33.81 2.77
CA LEU A 46 -17.16 33.64 2.92
C LEU A 46 -16.78 33.07 4.29
N ASN A 47 -17.48 33.47 5.35
CA ASN A 47 -17.25 32.98 6.71
C ASN A 47 -17.58 31.48 6.85
N GLN A 48 -18.60 30.99 6.15
CA GLN A 48 -18.96 29.57 6.16
C GLN A 48 -17.90 28.73 5.42
N LEU A 49 -17.39 29.22 4.29
CA LEU A 49 -16.28 28.59 3.56
C LEU A 49 -15.01 28.51 4.41
N ILE A 50 -14.64 29.60 5.08
CA ILE A 50 -13.48 29.66 5.98
C ILE A 50 -13.67 28.68 7.15
N SER A 51 -14.87 28.61 7.72
CA SER A 51 -15.18 27.67 8.82
C SER A 51 -15.04 26.21 8.38
N ILE A 52 -15.58 25.86 7.20
CA ILE A 52 -15.45 24.51 6.63
C ILE A 52 -13.98 24.18 6.36
N ALA A 53 -13.20 25.13 5.83
CA ALA A 53 -11.78 24.95 5.57
C ALA A 53 -10.98 24.73 6.87
N LEU A 54 -11.25 25.50 7.93
CA LEU A 54 -10.60 25.35 9.23
C LEU A 54 -10.93 24.02 9.90
N ILE A 55 -12.20 23.60 9.85
CA ILE A 55 -12.62 22.29 10.38
C ILE A 55 -11.96 21.17 9.57
N GLY A 56 -11.99 21.26 8.24
CA GLY A 56 -11.33 20.30 7.35
C GLY A 56 -9.84 20.20 7.65
N ALA A 57 -9.13 21.33 7.76
CA ALA A 57 -7.72 21.38 8.12
C ALA A 57 -7.45 20.75 9.50
N GLY A 58 -8.28 21.03 10.50
CA GLY A 58 -8.18 20.42 11.83
C GLY A 58 -8.30 18.90 11.80
N ILE A 59 -9.26 18.37 11.03
CA ILE A 59 -9.43 16.92 10.84
C ILE A 59 -8.21 16.33 10.12
N LEU A 60 -7.69 16.99 9.09
CA LEU A 60 -6.51 16.52 8.36
C LEU A 60 -5.26 16.50 9.23
N ILE A 61 -5.08 17.50 10.11
CA ILE A 61 -3.99 17.52 11.10
C ILE A 61 -4.12 16.33 12.05
N ALA A 62 -5.32 16.05 12.57
CA ALA A 62 -5.54 14.88 13.43
C ALA A 62 -5.21 13.55 12.70
N ILE A 63 -5.61 13.43 11.43
CA ILE A 63 -5.30 12.28 10.59
C ILE A 63 -3.80 12.18 10.28
N MET A 64 -3.07 13.30 10.20
CA MET A 64 -1.62 13.32 10.02
C MET A 64 -0.90 12.65 11.20
N PHE A 65 -1.32 12.92 12.44
CA PHE A 65 -0.76 12.26 13.62
C PHE A 65 -1.02 10.75 13.61
N THR A 66 -2.24 10.34 13.23
CA THR A 66 -2.56 8.92 13.05
C THR A 66 -1.69 8.26 11.96
N ASN A 67 -1.42 8.98 10.87
CA ASN A 67 -0.51 8.52 9.81
C ASN A 67 0.92 8.29 10.31
N PHE A 68 1.39 9.11 11.25
CA PHE A 68 2.69 8.91 11.88
C PHE A 68 2.74 7.61 12.68
N ALA A 69 1.72 7.36 13.52
CA ALA A 69 1.59 6.12 14.28
C ALA A 69 1.47 4.89 13.36
N TYR A 70 0.67 5.00 12.30
CA TYR A 70 0.54 3.98 11.26
C TYR A 70 1.88 3.62 10.62
N ARG A 71 2.66 4.64 10.18
CA ARG A 71 3.98 4.44 9.57
C ARG A 71 4.97 3.84 10.57
N TYR A 72 4.95 4.32 11.81
CA TYR A 72 5.81 3.80 12.87
C TYR A 72 5.58 2.30 13.08
N ILE A 73 4.32 1.87 13.23
CA ILE A 73 3.98 0.45 13.42
C ILE A 73 4.31 -0.37 12.18
N ARG A 74 4.11 0.17 10.96
CA ARG A 74 4.54 -0.50 9.73
C ARG A 74 6.02 -0.85 9.78
N TYR A 75 6.88 0.12 10.07
CA TYR A 75 8.33 -0.09 10.12
C TYR A 75 8.77 -0.97 11.29
N ASP A 76 8.08 -0.88 12.42
CA ASP A 76 8.32 -1.76 13.57
C ASP A 76 8.03 -3.23 13.24
N ILE A 77 6.91 -3.52 12.56
CA ILE A 77 6.56 -4.87 12.08
C ILE A 77 7.60 -5.37 11.06
N VAL A 78 8.01 -4.52 10.11
CA VAL A 78 9.05 -4.87 9.12
C VAL A 78 10.34 -5.26 9.84
N ARG A 79 10.76 -4.47 10.83
CA ARG A 79 11.95 -4.76 11.63
C ARG A 79 11.84 -6.09 12.36
N ASP A 80 10.74 -6.34 13.06
CA ASP A 80 10.54 -7.56 13.85
C ASP A 80 10.63 -8.81 12.95
N ILE A 81 9.92 -8.81 11.81
CA ILE A 81 9.97 -9.91 10.85
C ILE A 81 11.39 -10.08 10.29
N ASN A 82 12.08 -8.98 9.95
CA ASN A 82 13.43 -9.04 9.38
C ASN A 82 14.44 -9.65 10.36
N VAL A 83 14.35 -9.30 11.64
CA VAL A 83 15.22 -9.88 12.68
C VAL A 83 14.94 -11.37 12.84
N GLU A 84 13.68 -11.79 12.90
CA GLU A 84 13.33 -13.21 13.07
C GLU A 84 13.70 -14.07 11.85
N ILE A 85 13.54 -13.53 10.63
CA ILE A 85 13.98 -14.24 9.41
C ILE A 85 15.50 -14.37 9.40
N LYS A 86 16.25 -13.32 9.72
CA LYS A 86 17.72 -13.37 9.81
C LYS A 86 18.20 -14.45 10.77
N ASP A 87 17.62 -14.48 11.97
CA ASP A 87 17.99 -15.42 13.03
C ASP A 87 17.77 -16.88 12.59
N LYS A 88 16.62 -17.17 11.98
CA LYS A 88 16.32 -18.50 11.42
C LYS A 88 17.24 -18.86 10.25
N THR A 89 17.52 -17.92 9.35
CA THR A 89 18.40 -18.17 8.19
C THR A 89 19.84 -18.44 8.63
N ILE A 90 20.36 -17.68 9.60
CA ILE A 90 21.70 -17.90 10.16
C ILE A 90 21.76 -19.26 10.86
N SER A 91 20.80 -19.56 11.73
CA SER A 91 20.74 -20.84 12.46
C SER A 91 20.69 -22.03 11.49
N TYR A 92 19.86 -21.94 10.44
CA TYR A 92 19.77 -22.94 9.39
C TYR A 92 21.09 -23.15 8.63
N LEU A 93 21.79 -22.07 8.28
CA LEU A 93 23.08 -22.15 7.59
C LEU A 93 24.18 -22.76 8.46
N ILE A 94 24.14 -22.50 9.78
CA ILE A 94 25.09 -23.08 10.74
C ILE A 94 24.81 -24.58 10.94
N GLU A 95 23.54 -24.98 11.07
CA GLU A 95 23.14 -26.38 11.25
C GLU A 95 23.38 -27.25 10.01
N GLN A 96 23.25 -26.68 8.81
CA GLN A 96 23.33 -27.47 7.59
C GLN A 96 24.75 -27.93 7.24
N GLN A 97 25.80 -27.30 7.80
CA GLN A 97 27.21 -27.72 7.73
C GLN A 97 27.72 -28.25 6.36
N SER A 98 27.07 -27.90 5.24
CA SER A 98 27.31 -28.53 3.93
C SER A 98 28.04 -27.60 2.96
N ASP A 99 28.92 -28.19 2.15
CA ASP A 99 29.99 -27.64 1.30
C ASP A 99 29.68 -26.48 0.33
N SER A 100 28.46 -25.92 0.27
CA SER A 100 28.11 -24.83 -0.65
C SER A 100 28.08 -23.46 0.03
N GLN A 101 29.23 -23.01 0.55
CA GLN A 101 29.41 -21.62 1.05
C GLN A 101 28.89 -20.57 0.06
N LYS A 102 29.02 -20.83 -1.25
CA LYS A 102 28.55 -19.95 -2.34
C LYS A 102 27.02 -19.80 -2.38
N ASP A 103 26.27 -20.88 -2.16
CA ASP A 103 24.80 -20.85 -2.17
C ASP A 103 24.26 -20.19 -0.90
N GLY A 104 24.87 -20.47 0.26
CA GLY A 104 24.58 -19.78 1.51
C GLY A 104 24.82 -18.27 1.44
N LEU A 105 25.94 -17.85 0.82
CA LEU A 105 26.25 -16.43 0.57
C LEU A 105 25.24 -15.79 -0.39
N ASN A 106 24.85 -16.47 -1.47
CA ASN A 106 23.83 -15.96 -2.40
C ASN A 106 22.47 -15.78 -1.72
N LEU A 107 22.05 -16.74 -0.90
CA LEU A 107 20.82 -16.64 -0.10
C LEU A 107 20.85 -15.42 0.84
N MET A 108 21.97 -15.18 1.52
CA MET A 108 22.09 -14.05 2.45
C MET A 108 22.21 -12.68 1.78
N THR A 109 22.90 -12.60 0.64
CA THR A 109 23.22 -11.32 0.00
C THR A 109 22.14 -10.85 -0.97
N ASN A 110 21.47 -11.78 -1.67
CA ASN A 110 20.46 -11.46 -2.68
C ASN A 110 19.04 -11.73 -2.21
N ASP A 111 18.74 -12.97 -1.79
CA ASP A 111 17.35 -13.37 -1.55
C ASP A 111 16.81 -12.79 -0.25
N LEU A 112 17.59 -12.89 0.82
CA LEU A 112 17.24 -12.34 2.12
C LEU A 112 17.06 -10.81 2.06
N LYS A 113 17.94 -10.11 1.33
CA LYS A 113 17.83 -8.66 1.11
C LYS A 113 16.56 -8.28 0.36
N GLN A 114 16.15 -9.05 -0.66
CA GLN A 114 14.87 -8.83 -1.34
C GLN A 114 13.68 -9.03 -0.42
N ILE A 115 13.72 -10.04 0.46
CA ILE A 115 12.68 -10.30 1.44
C ILE A 115 12.57 -9.13 2.42
N GLU A 116 13.69 -8.67 2.96
CA GLU A 116 13.77 -7.58 3.93
C GLU A 116 13.27 -6.25 3.38
N SER A 117 13.68 -5.93 2.15
CA SER A 117 13.44 -4.61 1.57
C SER A 117 12.07 -4.51 0.90
N LEU A 118 11.63 -5.56 0.22
CA LEU A 118 10.50 -5.46 -0.72
C LEU A 118 9.34 -6.36 -0.31
N LYS A 119 9.59 -7.63 0.01
CA LYS A 119 8.49 -8.58 0.21
C LYS A 119 7.56 -8.20 1.36
N ILE A 120 8.11 -7.94 2.54
CA ILE A 120 7.30 -7.64 3.73
C ILE A 120 6.62 -6.28 3.59
N SER A 121 7.36 -5.29 3.08
CA SER A 121 6.81 -3.95 2.82
C SER A 121 5.66 -4.00 1.82
N ASN A 122 5.78 -4.81 0.76
CA ASN A 122 4.74 -4.99 -0.25
C ASN A 122 3.53 -5.76 0.31
N GLU A 123 3.73 -6.80 1.12
CA GLU A 123 2.62 -7.51 1.79
C GLU A 123 1.80 -6.54 2.67
N LEU A 124 2.47 -5.69 3.46
CA LEU A 124 1.81 -4.67 4.29
C LEU A 124 1.12 -3.59 3.44
N MET A 125 1.76 -3.16 2.35
CA MET A 125 1.20 -2.17 1.41
C MET A 125 -0.07 -2.70 0.74
N ILE A 126 -0.07 -3.95 0.27
CA ILE A 126 -1.26 -4.57 -0.33
C ILE A 126 -2.43 -4.56 0.65
N ILE A 127 -2.20 -4.87 1.93
CA ILE A 127 -3.23 -4.83 2.97
C ILE A 127 -3.80 -3.41 3.12
N SER A 128 -2.93 -2.39 3.23
CA SER A 128 -3.38 -1.01 3.42
C SER A 128 -4.11 -0.45 2.19
N GLU A 129 -3.61 -0.74 0.99
CA GLU A 129 -4.23 -0.31 -0.27
C GLU A 129 -5.57 -0.99 -0.51
N ALA A 130 -5.68 -2.30 -0.20
CA ALA A 130 -6.95 -3.01 -0.24
C ALA A 130 -7.97 -2.39 0.72
N MET A 131 -7.54 -2.02 1.94
CA MET A 131 -8.41 -1.36 2.91
C MET A 131 -8.86 0.02 2.40
N ALA A 132 -7.94 0.81 1.85
CA ALA A 132 -8.25 2.12 1.27
C ALA A 132 -9.22 2.02 0.08
N PHE A 133 -9.04 1.02 -0.77
CA PHE A 133 -9.94 0.72 -1.88
C PHE A 133 -11.35 0.38 -1.39
N LEU A 134 -11.48 -0.53 -0.41
CA LEU A 134 -12.77 -0.92 0.14
C LEU A 134 -13.52 0.25 0.78
N ILE A 135 -12.82 1.06 1.58
CA ILE A 135 -13.41 2.27 2.21
C ILE A 135 -13.84 3.27 1.15
N SER A 136 -13.01 3.51 0.13
CA SER A 136 -13.32 4.46 -0.95
C SER A 136 -14.55 4.04 -1.75
N ILE A 137 -14.66 2.74 -2.09
CA ILE A 137 -15.84 2.20 -2.75
C ILE A 137 -17.08 2.32 -1.87
N ALA A 138 -16.98 1.93 -0.58
CA ALA A 138 -18.11 1.99 0.33
C ALA A 138 -18.66 3.42 0.43
N VAL A 139 -17.79 4.41 0.65
CA VAL A 139 -18.18 5.82 0.73
C VAL A 139 -18.70 6.35 -0.60
N GLY A 140 -18.07 5.97 -1.71
CA GLY A 140 -18.54 6.31 -3.05
C GLY A 140 -19.96 5.82 -3.31
N LEU A 141 -20.25 4.56 -2.98
CA LEU A 141 -21.56 3.94 -3.14
C LEU A 141 -22.63 4.65 -2.29
N PHE A 142 -22.31 5.03 -1.04
CA PHE A 142 -23.22 5.81 -0.19
C PHE A 142 -23.51 7.21 -0.74
N ASN A 143 -22.55 7.84 -1.42
CA ASN A 143 -22.70 9.19 -1.97
C ASN A 143 -23.44 9.19 -3.32
N SER A 144 -23.05 8.31 -4.24
CA SER A 144 -23.71 8.12 -5.54
C SER A 144 -23.31 6.78 -6.14
N TRP A 145 -24.18 5.77 -6.00
CA TRP A 145 -23.91 4.40 -6.46
C TRP A 145 -23.70 4.29 -7.98
N ILE A 146 -24.48 5.03 -8.79
CA ILE A 146 -24.38 5.00 -10.26
C ILE A 146 -23.01 5.51 -10.71
N LEU A 147 -22.64 6.71 -10.28
CA LEU A 147 -21.36 7.32 -10.65
C LEU A 147 -20.17 6.48 -10.18
N THR A 148 -20.27 5.87 -8.99
CA THR A 148 -19.22 5.01 -8.45
C THR A 148 -19.02 3.75 -9.30
N LEU A 149 -20.11 3.08 -9.72
CA LEU A 149 -20.01 1.91 -10.59
C LEU A 149 -19.42 2.26 -11.96
N ILE A 150 -19.82 3.39 -12.55
CA ILE A 150 -19.25 3.87 -13.81
C ILE A 150 -17.74 4.11 -13.64
N PHE A 151 -17.32 4.75 -12.55
CA PHE A 151 -15.92 5.06 -12.31
C PHE A 151 -15.08 3.80 -12.09
N VAL A 152 -15.58 2.83 -11.32
CA VAL A 152 -14.93 1.52 -11.11
C VAL A 152 -14.79 0.78 -12.43
N ALA A 153 -15.83 0.73 -13.26
CA ALA A 153 -15.77 0.11 -14.58
C ALA A 153 -14.75 0.81 -15.50
N ALA A 154 -14.76 2.15 -15.53
CA ALA A 154 -13.86 2.94 -16.36
C ALA A 154 -12.38 2.78 -15.95
N THR A 155 -12.09 2.81 -14.64
CA THR A 155 -10.72 2.62 -14.11
C THR A 155 -10.19 1.20 -14.26
N ALA A 156 -11.05 0.20 -14.44
CA ALA A 156 -10.62 -1.18 -14.74
C ALA A 156 -10.12 -1.33 -16.20
N ILE A 157 -10.54 -0.45 -17.12
CA ILE A 157 -10.21 -0.54 -18.55
C ILE A 157 -8.68 -0.52 -18.79
N PRO A 158 -7.90 0.43 -18.25
CA PRO A 158 -6.44 0.43 -18.42
C PRO A 158 -5.77 -0.86 -17.96
N GLY A 159 -6.22 -1.43 -16.84
CA GLY A 159 -5.67 -2.70 -16.33
C GLY A 159 -5.97 -3.88 -17.26
N PHE A 160 -7.16 -3.91 -17.85
CA PHE A 160 -7.51 -4.92 -18.84
C PHE A 160 -6.69 -4.77 -20.12
N ILE A 161 -6.52 -3.55 -20.62
CA ILE A 161 -5.66 -3.24 -21.78
C ILE A 161 -4.22 -3.69 -21.49
N GLN A 162 -3.68 -3.32 -20.34
CA GLN A 162 -2.30 -3.66 -19.94
C GLN A 162 -2.06 -5.17 -20.00
N LYS A 163 -3.04 -6.01 -19.64
CA LYS A 163 -2.95 -7.48 -19.72
C LYS A 163 -2.68 -7.98 -21.14
N PHE A 164 -3.28 -7.37 -22.18
CA PHE A 164 -3.04 -7.76 -23.57
C PHE A 164 -1.63 -7.35 -24.03
N PHE A 165 -1.15 -6.19 -23.61
CA PHE A 165 0.17 -5.68 -24.02
C PHE A 165 1.32 -6.35 -23.26
N ILE A 166 1.13 -6.76 -22.00
CA ILE A 166 2.16 -7.43 -21.19
C ILE A 166 2.69 -8.69 -21.88
N LYS A 167 1.82 -9.50 -22.50
CA LYS A 167 2.24 -10.72 -23.18
C LYS A 167 3.24 -10.42 -24.31
N ASN A 168 2.94 -9.42 -25.14
CA ASN A 168 3.82 -8.98 -26.22
C ASN A 168 5.15 -8.40 -25.69
N ILE A 169 5.11 -7.68 -24.57
CA ILE A 169 6.31 -7.12 -23.94
C ILE A 169 7.19 -8.24 -23.38
N GLN A 170 6.61 -9.22 -22.68
CA GLN A 170 7.34 -10.36 -22.13
C GLN A 170 7.97 -11.23 -23.23
N GLU A 171 7.25 -11.49 -24.31
CA GLU A 171 7.79 -12.24 -25.45
C GLU A 171 8.96 -11.53 -26.13
N LYS A 172 8.86 -10.21 -26.32
CA LYS A 172 9.97 -9.41 -26.88
C LYS A 172 11.16 -9.33 -25.92
N SER A 173 10.90 -9.18 -24.62
CA SER A 173 11.95 -9.13 -23.59
C SER A 173 12.70 -10.46 -23.52
N SER A 174 11.99 -11.60 -23.54
CA SER A 174 12.62 -12.93 -23.55
C SER A 174 13.43 -13.18 -24.83
N LYS A 175 12.97 -12.68 -25.99
CA LYS A 175 13.74 -12.74 -27.24
C LYS A 175 15.04 -11.92 -27.16
N TRP A 176 14.96 -10.71 -26.60
CA TRP A 176 16.12 -9.85 -26.39
C TRP A 176 17.13 -10.47 -25.41
N GLU A 177 16.64 -11.02 -24.29
CA GLU A 177 17.46 -11.68 -23.28
C GLU A 177 18.21 -12.89 -23.89
N LYS A 178 17.53 -13.72 -24.68
CA LYS A 178 18.16 -14.83 -25.40
C LYS A 178 19.22 -14.40 -26.41
N GLN A 179 19.06 -13.24 -27.05
CA GLN A 179 20.02 -12.72 -28.02
C GLN A 179 21.27 -12.12 -27.34
N ASN A 180 21.14 -11.61 -26.11
CA ASN A 180 22.23 -10.95 -25.37
C ASN A 180 22.91 -11.84 -24.32
N ILE A 181 22.51 -13.11 -24.18
CA ILE A 181 23.21 -14.11 -23.34
C ILE A 181 24.48 -14.68 -24.04
N LEU A 182 24.66 -14.44 -25.35
CA LEU A 182 25.79 -14.95 -26.15
C LEU A 182 26.91 -13.91 -26.41
N ILE A 183 26.97 -12.81 -25.66
CA ILE A 183 28.07 -11.84 -25.64
C ILE A 183 28.58 -11.76 -24.21
#